data_AF-A0A382I093-F1
#
_entry.id   AF-A0A382I093-F1
#
_cell.length_a   1.000
_cell.length_b   1.000
_cell.length_c   1.000
_cell.angle_alpha   90.00
_cell.angle_beta   90.00
_cell.angle_gamma   90.00
#
_symmetry.space_group_name_H-M   'P 1'
#
loop_
_entity.id
_entity.type
_entity.pdbx_description
1 polymer ?
#
loop_
_entity_poly.entity_id
_entity_poly.type
_entity_poly.pdbx_seq_one_letter_code
_entity_poly.pdbx_strand_id
1 'polypeptide(L)'
;MTFEVIEPILESSAPTNPPSWAVLERALIDAIDAAAPIFLEKYTRPGGALIWQEEYPGDGVWADDLYEAFFNWPFYHALGGSDYVGAKSFVEWNAITRQLTHDYGRASREFINDDDWFHNAENYIYFYGLGLVDPTVRDNRDRAQRFAGFYTGQDPTAPCYDPAHRIIRSPFSGSKGPLFHARWADVHYNLLHEHTTLGPGVELSEGWETVESEGGHIHDIFDRVVMNSDVVVNLSVVPLIASAFAYTGQEKYRRWICDYVEAWIERTHANDGVIPDNVGPTGVIGESRNGQWWGGFYGWTGRYGHQMMGSALTIAAEAAQMVTGDASYLDLVRMWLGALI
;
A
#
# COMPACT_ATOMS: atom_id res chain seq x y z
N MET A 1 -20.05 -25.64 -9.31
CA MET A 1 -21.33 -24.90 -9.33
C MET A 1 -21.20 -23.81 -10.36
N THR A 2 -21.96 -23.90 -11.45
CA THR A 2 -22.08 -22.81 -12.42
C THR A 2 -23.10 -21.83 -11.87
N PHE A 3 -22.66 -20.61 -11.53
CA PHE A 3 -23.56 -19.53 -11.17
C PHE A 3 -24.24 -19.03 -12.44
N GLU A 4 -25.57 -18.99 -12.43
CA GLU A 4 -26.36 -18.38 -13.51
C GLU A 4 -26.19 -16.86 -13.39
N VAL A 5 -25.44 -16.26 -14.31
CA VAL A 5 -25.26 -14.80 -14.36
C VAL A 5 -26.55 -14.23 -14.94
N ILE A 6 -27.42 -13.71 -14.07
CA ILE A 6 -28.55 -12.88 -14.50
C ILE A 6 -27.97 -11.52 -14.81
N GLU A 7 -27.68 -11.24 -16.08
CA GLU A 7 -27.31 -9.88 -16.51
C GLU A 7 -28.54 -8.98 -16.36
N PRO A 8 -28.53 -7.96 -15.48
CA PRO A 8 -29.63 -7.02 -15.39
C PRO A 8 -29.71 -6.23 -16.70
N ILE A 9 -30.83 -6.36 -17.41
CA ILE A 9 -31.13 -5.50 -18.56
C ILE A 9 -31.60 -4.15 -18.01
N LEU A 10 -30.73 -3.13 -18.11
CA LEU A 10 -31.08 -1.76 -17.80
C LEU A 10 -31.66 -1.10 -19.05
N GLU A 11 -32.97 -0.83 -19.04
CA GLU A 11 -33.65 -0.09 -20.11
C GLU A 11 -33.94 1.35 -19.67
N SER A 12 -33.56 2.32 -20.48
CA SER A 12 -33.96 3.72 -20.32
C SER A 12 -34.99 4.09 -21.38
N SER A 13 -36.23 4.39 -20.95
CA SER A 13 -37.35 4.69 -21.85
C SER A 13 -37.68 6.19 -21.93
N ALA A 14 -36.98 7.04 -21.18
CA ALA A 14 -37.27 8.47 -21.09
C ALA A 14 -36.04 9.31 -21.49
N PRO A 15 -36.12 10.11 -22.56
CA PRO A 15 -35.08 11.09 -22.85
C PRO A 15 -35.03 12.13 -21.73
N THR A 16 -33.84 12.35 -21.18
CA THR A 16 -33.57 13.38 -20.17
C THR A 16 -32.57 14.39 -20.70
N ASN A 17 -32.68 15.64 -20.30
CA ASN A 17 -31.61 16.62 -20.54
C ASN A 17 -30.47 16.31 -19.55
N PRO A 18 -29.22 16.19 -20.01
CA PRO A 18 -28.12 15.93 -19.10
C PRO A 18 -28.03 17.09 -18.08
N PRO A 19 -27.88 16.80 -16.78
CA PRO A 19 -27.68 17.84 -15.80
C PRO A 19 -26.39 18.60 -16.10
N SER A 20 -26.31 19.89 -15.73
CA SER A 20 -25.17 20.74 -16.08
C SER A 20 -23.83 20.17 -15.62
N TRP A 21 -23.78 19.49 -14.47
CA TRP A 21 -22.54 18.86 -13.98
C TRP A 21 -22.01 17.78 -14.94
N ALA A 22 -22.88 17.00 -15.58
CA ALA A 22 -22.46 15.93 -16.49
C ALA A 22 -21.89 16.49 -17.80
N VAL A 23 -22.44 17.62 -18.26
CA VAL A 23 -21.90 18.34 -19.43
C VAL A 23 -20.52 18.93 -19.11
N LEU A 24 -20.37 19.52 -17.92
CA LEU A 24 -19.09 20.08 -17.47
C LEU A 24 -18.03 18.99 -17.23
N GLU A 25 -18.43 17.85 -16.67
CA GLU A 25 -17.55 16.69 -16.50
C GLU A 25 -17.05 16.16 -17.85
N ARG A 26 -17.92 16.06 -18.86
CA ARG A 26 -17.48 15.69 -20.21
C ARG A 26 -16.52 16.71 -20.82
N ALA A 27 -16.77 18.00 -20.65
CA ALA A 27 -15.85 19.03 -21.12
C ALA A 27 -14.50 18.99 -20.40
N LEU A 28 -14.48 18.64 -19.11
CA LEU A 28 -13.25 18.43 -18.33
C LEU A 28 -12.48 17.20 -18.84
N ILE A 29 -13.16 16.09 -19.10
CA ILE A 29 -12.55 14.89 -19.69
C ILE A 29 -11.92 15.24 -21.04
N ASP A 30 -12.65 15.92 -21.92
CA ASP A 30 -12.12 16.30 -23.24
C ASP A 30 -10.88 17.22 -23.13
N ALA A 31 -10.84 18.11 -22.12
CA ALA A 31 -9.68 18.96 -21.85
C ALA A 31 -8.47 18.16 -21.31
N ILE A 32 -8.70 17.18 -20.42
CA ILE A 32 -7.66 16.29 -19.91
C ILE A 32 -7.09 15.42 -21.05
N ASP A 33 -7.96 14.86 -21.89
CA ASP A 33 -7.56 14.06 -23.05
C ASP A 33 -6.70 14.85 -24.05
N ALA A 34 -7.02 16.13 -24.27
CA ALA A 34 -6.19 17.01 -25.09
C ALA A 34 -4.82 17.32 -24.46
N ALA A 35 -4.74 17.38 -23.12
CA ALA A 35 -3.52 17.69 -22.39
C ALA A 35 -2.60 16.47 -22.20
N ALA A 36 -3.14 15.26 -22.11
CA ALA A 36 -2.38 14.05 -21.78
C ALA A 36 -1.20 13.76 -22.74
N PRO A 37 -1.36 13.86 -24.08
CA PRO A 37 -0.22 13.69 -24.99
C PRO A 37 0.88 14.75 -24.81
N ILE A 38 0.49 15.99 -24.54
CA ILE A 38 1.43 17.11 -24.31
C ILE A 38 2.22 16.89 -23.02
N PHE A 39 1.54 16.41 -21.97
CA PHE A 39 2.19 16.05 -20.72
C PHE A 39 3.23 14.95 -20.93
N LEU A 40 2.87 13.85 -21.60
CA LEU A 40 3.81 12.77 -21.89
C LEU A 40 5.01 13.23 -22.73
N GLU A 41 4.77 13.98 -23.81
CA GLU A 41 5.85 14.51 -24.65
C GLU A 41 6.83 15.37 -23.85
N LYS A 42 6.33 16.15 -22.90
CA LYS A 42 7.14 17.08 -22.10
C LYS A 42 7.92 16.39 -20.98
N TYR A 43 7.35 15.39 -20.33
CA TYR A 43 7.86 14.82 -19.08
C TYR A 43 8.38 13.40 -19.20
N THR A 44 8.26 12.75 -20.36
CA THR A 44 8.79 11.40 -20.59
C THR A 44 9.77 11.35 -21.75
N ARG A 45 10.71 10.41 -21.67
CA ARG A 45 11.60 10.03 -22.76
C ARG A 45 10.86 9.12 -23.74
N PRO A 46 11.37 8.95 -24.98
CA PRO A 46 10.93 7.87 -25.84
C PRO A 46 10.98 6.53 -25.09
N GLY A 47 9.84 5.86 -24.94
CA GLY A 47 9.71 4.62 -24.16
C GLY A 47 9.04 4.76 -22.79
N GLY A 48 8.64 5.97 -22.38
CA GLY A 48 7.84 6.25 -21.18
C GLY A 48 8.62 6.49 -19.90
N ALA A 49 9.96 6.39 -19.92
CA ALA A 49 10.74 6.70 -18.73
C ALA A 49 10.59 8.19 -18.37
N LEU A 50 10.35 8.51 -17.09
CA LEU A 50 10.21 9.89 -16.64
C LEU A 50 11.54 10.65 -16.84
N ILE A 51 11.45 11.89 -17.30
CA ILE A 51 12.56 12.84 -17.29
C ILE A 51 12.72 13.32 -15.86
N TRP A 52 13.53 12.57 -15.09
CA TRP A 52 13.79 12.80 -13.68
C TRP A 52 15.30 12.82 -13.39
N GLN A 53 15.70 12.66 -12.13
CA GLN A 53 17.09 12.62 -11.70
C GLN A 53 17.86 11.47 -12.36
N GLU A 54 19.08 11.76 -12.82
CA GLU A 54 19.93 10.78 -13.51
C GLU A 54 20.58 9.77 -12.55
N GLU A 55 20.82 10.18 -11.30
CA GLU A 55 21.39 9.34 -10.25
C GLU A 55 20.37 9.11 -9.14
N TYR A 56 20.44 7.95 -8.48
CA TYR A 56 19.58 7.66 -7.34
C TYR A 56 19.93 8.60 -6.17
N PRO A 57 18.99 9.43 -5.66
CA PRO A 57 19.35 10.53 -4.76
C PRO A 57 19.55 10.08 -3.30
N GLY A 58 19.48 8.78 -3.04
CA GLY A 58 19.63 8.16 -1.73
C GLY A 58 18.34 7.52 -1.22
N ASP A 59 18.44 6.85 -0.07
CA ASP A 59 17.43 5.98 0.52
C ASP A 59 16.11 6.67 0.96
N GLY A 60 15.94 7.97 0.68
CA GLY A 60 14.71 8.74 0.92
C GLY A 60 14.02 9.24 -0.35
N VAL A 61 14.34 8.66 -1.52
CA VAL A 61 13.59 8.89 -2.76
C VAL A 61 12.66 7.72 -2.98
N TRP A 62 11.38 8.05 -2.90
CA TRP A 62 10.28 7.13 -2.81
C TRP A 62 9.87 6.70 -4.22
N ALA A 63 9.72 5.39 -4.42
CA ALA A 63 9.40 4.85 -5.74
C ALA A 63 8.01 5.29 -6.23
N ASP A 64 7.13 5.58 -5.28
CA ASP A 64 5.76 6.07 -5.41
C ASP A 64 5.73 7.39 -6.15
N ASP A 65 6.59 8.37 -5.86
CA ASP A 65 6.70 9.63 -6.62
C ASP A 65 6.66 9.41 -8.16
N LEU A 66 7.29 8.33 -8.65
CA LEU A 66 7.28 8.01 -10.07
C LEU A 66 5.97 7.39 -10.53
N TYR A 67 5.39 6.44 -9.76
CA TYR A 67 4.09 5.85 -10.09
C TYR A 67 2.95 6.88 -9.97
N GLU A 68 3.05 7.82 -9.03
CA GLU A 68 2.08 8.88 -8.78
C GLU A 68 1.91 9.84 -9.96
N ALA A 69 2.91 9.97 -10.83
CA ALA A 69 2.77 10.74 -12.05
C ALA A 69 1.61 10.25 -12.96
N PHE A 70 1.19 8.98 -12.79
CA PHE A 70 0.17 8.35 -13.65
C PHE A 70 -0.84 7.48 -12.91
N PHE A 71 -0.83 7.40 -11.57
CA PHE A 71 -1.61 6.41 -10.81
C PHE A 71 -3.12 6.45 -11.09
N ASN A 72 -3.65 7.64 -11.40
CA ASN A 72 -5.07 7.88 -11.63
C ASN A 72 -5.49 7.70 -13.09
N TRP A 73 -4.56 7.50 -14.03
CA TRP A 73 -4.85 7.33 -15.45
C TRP A 73 -5.75 6.13 -15.76
N PRO A 74 -5.54 4.93 -15.14
CA PRO A 74 -6.42 3.80 -15.38
C PRO A 74 -7.86 4.08 -14.92
N PHE A 75 -8.01 4.71 -13.74
CA PHE A 75 -9.32 5.04 -13.18
C PHE A 75 -10.01 6.13 -14.01
N TYR A 76 -9.27 7.15 -14.45
CA TYR A 76 -9.76 8.18 -15.35
C TYR A 76 -10.26 7.59 -16.68
N HIS A 77 -9.53 6.64 -17.27
CA HIS A 77 -10.01 5.93 -18.46
C HIS A 77 -11.32 5.18 -18.18
N ALA A 78 -11.41 4.47 -17.05
CA ALA A 78 -12.63 3.76 -16.65
C ALA A 78 -13.85 4.69 -16.45
N LEU A 79 -13.63 5.96 -16.09
CA LEU A 79 -14.67 6.99 -15.99
C LEU A 79 -15.08 7.60 -17.35
N GLY A 80 -14.48 7.16 -18.45
CA GLY A 80 -14.81 7.60 -19.81
C GLY A 80 -13.76 8.51 -20.46
N GLY A 81 -12.54 8.53 -19.93
CA GLY A 81 -11.37 9.11 -20.59
C GLY A 81 -10.95 8.32 -21.84
N SER A 82 -10.15 8.95 -22.72
CA SER A 82 -9.77 8.36 -24.00
C SER A 82 -9.03 7.02 -23.92
N ASP A 83 -9.19 6.19 -24.97
CA ASP A 83 -8.42 4.95 -25.17
C ASP A 83 -6.90 5.20 -25.22
N TYR A 84 -6.49 6.42 -25.62
CA TYR A 84 -5.10 6.84 -25.56
C TYR A 84 -4.56 6.79 -24.13
N VAL A 85 -5.28 7.38 -23.17
CA VAL A 85 -4.89 7.37 -21.75
C VAL A 85 -4.92 5.95 -21.17
N GLY A 86 -5.93 5.14 -21.54
CA GLY A 86 -5.99 3.72 -21.17
C GLY A 86 -4.77 2.94 -21.66
N ALA A 87 -4.42 3.07 -22.95
CA ALA A 87 -3.24 2.42 -23.51
C ALA A 87 -1.93 2.91 -22.88
N LYS A 88 -1.83 4.21 -22.59
CA LYS A 88 -0.65 4.81 -21.96
C LYS A 88 -0.48 4.40 -20.51
N SER A 89 -1.55 4.11 -19.78
CA SER A 89 -1.47 3.57 -18.42
C SER A 89 -0.62 2.29 -18.35
N PHE A 90 -0.72 1.40 -19.34
CA PHE A 90 0.17 0.22 -19.38
C PHE A 90 1.61 0.59 -19.77
N VAL A 91 1.80 1.52 -20.71
CA VAL A 91 3.13 1.94 -21.16
C VAL A 91 3.91 2.55 -20.00
N GLU A 92 3.32 3.51 -19.31
CA GLU A 92 3.98 4.26 -18.25
C GLU A 92 4.22 3.38 -17.02
N TRP A 93 3.26 2.54 -16.60
CA TRP A 93 3.50 1.58 -15.51
C TRP A 93 4.73 0.70 -15.79
N ASN A 94 4.83 0.16 -17.02
CA ASN A 94 5.96 -0.71 -17.39
C ASN A 94 7.27 0.10 -17.50
N ALA A 95 7.21 1.35 -17.95
CA ALA A 95 8.38 2.20 -18.09
C ALA A 95 8.95 2.63 -16.74
N ILE A 96 8.09 3.06 -15.82
CA ILE A 96 8.45 3.40 -14.44
C ILE A 96 9.03 2.19 -13.73
N THR A 97 8.39 1.02 -13.84
CA THR A 97 8.89 -0.22 -13.24
C THR A 97 10.29 -0.59 -13.77
N ARG A 98 10.54 -0.42 -15.08
CA ARG A 98 11.88 -0.62 -15.67
C ARG A 98 12.89 0.40 -15.15
N GLN A 99 12.52 1.68 -15.07
CA GLN A 99 13.37 2.74 -14.56
C GLN A 99 13.77 2.48 -13.10
N LEU A 100 12.81 2.16 -12.24
CA LEU A 100 13.05 1.75 -10.85
C LEU A 100 13.93 0.51 -10.72
N THR A 101 13.81 -0.44 -11.66
CA THR A 101 14.62 -1.67 -11.66
C THR A 101 16.06 -1.42 -12.12
N HIS A 102 16.25 -0.70 -13.22
CA HIS A 102 17.53 -0.65 -13.93
C HIS A 102 18.35 0.60 -13.64
N ASP A 103 17.68 1.74 -13.47
CA ASP A 103 18.36 3.03 -13.27
C ASP A 103 18.59 3.27 -11.77
N TYR A 104 17.65 2.83 -10.93
CA TYR A 104 17.70 3.07 -9.47
C TYR A 104 17.90 1.80 -8.62
N GLY A 105 17.69 0.60 -9.17
CA GLY A 105 17.86 -0.65 -8.42
C GLY A 105 16.90 -0.85 -7.23
N ARG A 106 15.78 -0.09 -7.19
CA ARG A 106 14.80 -0.10 -6.10
C ARG A 106 13.66 -1.11 -6.29
N ALA A 107 13.50 -1.64 -7.49
CA ALA A 107 12.55 -2.71 -7.77
C ALA A 107 13.27 -3.99 -8.21
N SER A 108 12.73 -5.14 -7.80
CA SER A 108 13.12 -6.46 -8.28
C SER A 108 11.85 -7.24 -8.61
N ARG A 109 11.86 -8.00 -9.71
CA ARG A 109 10.70 -8.84 -10.09
C ARG A 109 9.40 -8.04 -10.22
N GLU A 110 9.56 -6.78 -10.66
CA GLU A 110 8.52 -5.78 -10.89
C GLU A 110 7.85 -5.22 -9.62
N PHE A 111 8.47 -5.39 -8.44
CA PHE A 111 7.95 -4.90 -7.17
C PHE A 111 9.09 -4.30 -6.33
N ILE A 112 8.80 -3.25 -5.56
CA ILE A 112 9.77 -2.55 -4.70
C ILE A 112 10.47 -3.51 -3.75
N ASN A 113 11.77 -3.35 -3.54
CA ASN A 113 12.58 -4.31 -2.80
C ASN A 113 12.14 -4.45 -1.34
N ASP A 114 11.99 -3.34 -0.63
CA ASP A 114 11.93 -3.27 0.84
C ASP A 114 11.56 -1.84 1.32
N ASP A 115 10.33 -1.39 1.04
CA ASP A 115 9.85 -0.06 1.47
C ASP A 115 8.70 -0.18 2.46
N ASP A 116 8.35 0.92 3.13
CA ASP A 116 7.21 0.88 4.03
C ASP A 116 5.88 0.70 3.30
N TRP A 117 4.90 0.16 4.01
CA TRP A 117 3.61 -0.18 3.39
C TRP A 117 2.71 1.00 3.08
N PHE A 118 2.96 2.18 3.64
CA PHE A 118 2.26 3.39 3.23
C PHE A 118 2.72 3.76 1.81
N HIS A 119 4.02 3.92 1.61
CA HIS A 119 4.57 4.24 0.28
C HIS A 119 4.32 3.11 -0.73
N ASN A 120 4.46 1.83 -0.36
CA ASN A 120 4.06 0.72 -1.24
C ASN A 120 2.58 0.82 -1.65
N ALA A 121 1.68 1.25 -0.77
CA ALA A 121 0.27 1.41 -1.13
C ALA A 121 0.07 2.50 -2.21
N GLU A 122 0.80 3.62 -2.10
CA GLU A 122 0.82 4.69 -3.11
C GLU A 122 1.38 4.22 -4.45
N ASN A 123 2.41 3.37 -4.44
CA ASN A 123 2.91 2.72 -5.65
C ASN A 123 1.83 1.89 -6.37
N TYR A 124 1.13 1.01 -5.63
CA TYR A 124 0.31 -0.04 -6.25
C TYR A 124 -1.16 0.31 -6.43
N ILE A 125 -1.65 1.44 -5.91
CA ILE A 125 -2.96 1.96 -6.32
C ILE A 125 -3.04 2.12 -7.85
N TYR A 126 -1.93 2.49 -8.49
CA TYR A 126 -1.80 2.46 -9.95
C TYR A 126 -2.02 1.04 -10.49
N PHE A 127 -1.29 0.05 -9.98
CA PHE A 127 -1.38 -1.34 -10.43
C PHE A 127 -2.80 -1.89 -10.34
N TYR A 128 -3.53 -1.61 -9.25
CA TYR A 128 -4.91 -2.05 -9.07
C TYR A 128 -5.84 -1.47 -10.15
N GLY A 129 -5.64 -0.20 -10.52
CA GLY A 129 -6.41 0.47 -11.56
C GLY A 129 -6.24 -0.14 -12.95
N LEU A 130 -5.11 -0.78 -13.27
CA LEU A 130 -4.88 -1.36 -14.60
C LEU A 130 -5.90 -2.44 -14.98
N GLY A 131 -6.47 -3.14 -14.01
CA GLY A 131 -7.54 -4.11 -14.25
C GLY A 131 -8.87 -3.48 -14.66
N LEU A 132 -9.09 -2.20 -14.33
CA LEU A 132 -10.27 -1.44 -14.78
C LEU A 132 -10.16 -1.02 -16.25
N VAL A 133 -8.94 -0.94 -16.79
CA VAL A 133 -8.70 -0.64 -18.21
C VAL A 133 -8.89 -1.91 -19.04
N ASP A 134 -8.17 -2.97 -18.70
CA ASP A 134 -8.30 -4.27 -19.38
C ASP A 134 -7.92 -5.41 -18.42
N PRO A 135 -8.92 -6.16 -17.89
CA PRO A 135 -8.67 -7.28 -16.99
C PRO A 135 -8.13 -8.53 -17.70
N THR A 136 -8.04 -8.52 -19.04
CA THR A 136 -7.58 -9.67 -19.84
C THR A 136 -6.07 -9.68 -20.07
N VAL A 137 -5.36 -8.61 -19.66
CA VAL A 137 -3.90 -8.49 -19.74
C VAL A 137 -3.26 -9.55 -18.82
N ARG A 138 -2.74 -10.61 -19.43
CA ARG A 138 -2.14 -11.75 -18.72
C ARG A 138 -1.01 -11.36 -17.78
N ASP A 139 -0.16 -10.43 -18.19
CA ASP A 139 0.98 -9.98 -17.38
C ASP A 139 0.52 -9.36 -16.05
N ASN A 140 -0.64 -8.69 -16.02
CA ASN A 140 -1.18 -8.12 -14.77
C ASN A 140 -1.76 -9.17 -13.85
N ARG A 141 -2.40 -10.21 -14.42
CA ARG A 141 -2.81 -11.38 -13.65
C ARG A 141 -1.60 -12.07 -13.03
N ASP A 142 -0.53 -12.26 -13.80
CA ASP A 142 0.70 -12.90 -13.32
C ASP A 142 1.41 -12.05 -12.26
N ARG A 143 1.43 -10.71 -12.43
CA ARG A 143 1.89 -9.75 -11.41
C ARG A 143 1.08 -9.85 -10.13
N ALA A 144 -0.25 -9.82 -10.21
CA ALA A 144 -1.11 -9.90 -9.02
C ALA A 144 -0.83 -11.18 -8.23
N GLN A 145 -0.70 -12.32 -8.92
CA GLN A 145 -0.37 -13.59 -8.27
C GLN A 145 1.04 -13.59 -7.67
N ARG A 146 2.04 -13.03 -8.35
CA ARG A 146 3.43 -12.97 -7.87
C ARG A 146 3.58 -12.01 -6.68
N PHE A 147 3.01 -10.82 -6.76
CA PHE A 147 3.07 -9.82 -5.70
C PHE A 147 2.35 -10.33 -4.45
N ALA A 148 1.18 -10.95 -4.61
CA ALA A 148 0.53 -11.66 -3.52
C ALA A 148 1.40 -12.79 -2.94
N GLY A 149 2.22 -13.44 -3.77
CA GLY A 149 3.15 -14.49 -3.38
C GLY A 149 4.17 -14.07 -2.31
N PHE A 150 4.61 -12.81 -2.33
CA PHE A 150 5.54 -12.26 -1.33
C PHE A 150 4.91 -12.16 0.07
N TYR A 151 3.59 -12.05 0.13
CA TYR A 151 2.85 -11.82 1.37
C TYR A 151 1.97 -13.01 1.79
N THR A 152 1.85 -14.04 0.96
CA THR A 152 1.06 -15.25 1.25
C THR A 152 1.93 -16.44 1.65
N GLY A 153 3.25 -16.25 1.81
CA GLY A 153 4.21 -17.30 2.12
C GLY A 153 4.49 -18.26 0.95
N GLN A 154 4.03 -17.94 -0.26
CA GLN A 154 4.26 -18.76 -1.46
C GLN A 154 5.66 -18.57 -2.04
N ASP A 155 6.27 -17.40 -1.80
CA ASP A 155 7.63 -17.12 -2.20
C ASP A 155 8.60 -17.25 -1.01
N PRO A 156 9.40 -18.32 -0.94
CA PRO A 156 10.36 -18.51 0.14
C PRO A 156 11.51 -17.51 0.11
N THR A 157 11.70 -16.78 -0.99
CA THR A 157 12.76 -15.77 -1.13
C THR A 157 12.36 -14.41 -0.60
N ALA A 158 11.06 -14.17 -0.37
CA ALA A 158 10.52 -12.95 0.22
C ALA A 158 9.54 -13.33 1.35
N PRO A 159 10.02 -13.80 2.50
CA PRO A 159 9.15 -14.28 3.58
C PRO A 159 8.60 -13.10 4.41
N CYS A 160 7.79 -12.24 3.79
CA CYS A 160 7.26 -11.02 4.43
C CYS A 160 6.16 -11.31 5.45
N TYR A 161 5.45 -12.43 5.30
CA TYR A 161 4.36 -12.84 6.19
C TYR A 161 4.73 -14.06 7.03
N ASP A 162 4.42 -14.00 8.32
CA ASP A 162 4.46 -15.15 9.23
C ASP A 162 3.05 -15.71 9.42
N PRO A 163 2.73 -16.90 8.86
CA PRO A 163 1.41 -17.50 8.99
C PRO A 163 1.14 -18.06 10.39
N ALA A 164 2.15 -18.32 11.22
CA ALA A 164 1.96 -18.86 12.56
C ALA A 164 1.38 -17.79 13.50
N HIS A 165 1.89 -16.57 13.39
CA HIS A 165 1.44 -15.43 14.21
C HIS A 165 0.49 -14.49 13.45
N ARG A 166 0.23 -14.75 12.17
CA ARG A 166 -0.61 -13.91 11.29
C ARG A 166 -0.14 -12.45 11.31
N ILE A 167 1.14 -12.23 11.00
CA ILE A 167 1.76 -10.90 10.97
C ILE A 167 2.56 -10.66 9.71
N ILE A 168 2.60 -9.41 9.27
CA ILE A 168 3.67 -8.91 8.39
C ILE A 168 4.89 -8.60 9.27
N ARG A 169 6.04 -9.13 8.89
CA ARG A 169 7.18 -9.25 9.80
C ARG A 169 7.96 -7.94 10.03
N SER A 170 7.72 -6.93 9.20
CA SER A 170 8.34 -5.60 9.31
C SER A 170 7.43 -4.55 8.66
N PRO A 171 7.40 -3.30 9.14
CA PRO A 171 6.77 -2.20 8.41
C PRO A 171 7.36 -2.02 7.00
N PHE A 172 8.65 -2.33 6.82
CA PHE A 172 9.37 -2.21 5.56
C PHE A 172 9.54 -3.59 4.95
N SER A 173 8.91 -3.82 3.79
CA SER A 173 8.95 -5.13 3.15
C SER A 173 8.68 -5.03 1.65
N GLY A 174 9.06 -6.09 0.93
CA GLY A 174 8.82 -6.13 -0.50
C GLY A 174 9.36 -7.37 -1.18
N SER A 175 9.79 -7.22 -2.43
CA SER A 175 10.27 -8.32 -3.26
C SER A 175 11.60 -8.92 -2.81
N LYS A 176 12.31 -8.32 -1.85
CA LYS A 176 13.48 -8.90 -1.20
C LYS A 176 13.21 -9.45 0.20
N GLY A 177 11.95 -9.43 0.64
CA GLY A 177 11.55 -9.87 1.97
C GLY A 177 11.36 -8.69 2.95
N PRO A 178 11.19 -8.99 4.24
CA PRO A 178 11.11 -7.97 5.29
C PRO A 178 12.50 -7.39 5.60
N LEU A 179 12.56 -6.07 5.81
CA LEU A 179 13.75 -5.37 6.26
C LEU A 179 13.75 -5.29 7.79
N PHE A 180 14.72 -5.95 8.44
CA PHE A 180 14.84 -5.94 9.91
C PHE A 180 15.88 -4.96 10.44
N HIS A 181 16.80 -4.53 9.58
CA HIS A 181 17.84 -3.55 9.89
C HIS A 181 17.59 -2.35 8.99
N ALA A 182 17.13 -1.25 9.58
CA ALA A 182 16.80 -0.05 8.85
C ALA A 182 18.05 0.55 8.19
N ARG A 183 17.85 1.32 7.11
CA ARG A 183 18.95 2.13 6.59
C ARG A 183 19.08 3.35 7.49
N TRP A 184 20.30 3.87 7.66
CA TRP A 184 20.52 5.02 8.54
C TRP A 184 19.63 6.22 8.19
N ALA A 185 19.41 6.46 6.89
CA ALA A 185 18.51 7.49 6.41
C ALA A 185 17.06 7.28 6.87
N ASP A 186 16.57 6.04 6.91
CA ASP A 186 15.22 5.72 7.39
C ASP A 186 15.10 6.01 8.88
N VAL A 187 16.10 5.60 9.69
CA VAL A 187 16.10 5.85 11.15
C VAL A 187 16.07 7.36 11.41
N HIS A 188 16.98 8.09 10.76
CA HIS A 188 17.07 9.54 10.94
C HIS A 188 15.80 10.25 10.48
N TYR A 189 15.30 9.96 9.28
CA TYR A 189 14.10 10.60 8.73
C TYR A 189 12.88 10.36 9.61
N ASN A 190 12.63 9.11 10.00
CA ASN A 190 11.40 8.76 10.72
C ASN A 190 11.38 9.24 12.16
N LEU A 191 12.54 9.37 12.81
CA LEU A 191 12.62 10.00 14.13
C LEU A 191 12.53 11.52 14.04
N LEU A 192 13.21 12.15 13.08
CA LEU A 192 13.20 13.60 12.88
C LEU A 192 11.80 14.13 12.52
N HIS A 193 11.05 13.37 11.71
CA HIS A 193 9.70 13.73 11.29
C HIS A 193 8.60 13.10 12.15
N GLU A 194 8.97 12.46 13.26
CA GLU A 194 8.05 11.92 14.26
C GLU A 194 7.06 10.88 13.68
N HIS A 195 7.47 10.09 12.69
CA HIS A 195 6.63 9.01 12.13
C HIS A 195 6.55 7.78 13.05
N THR A 196 7.45 7.67 14.02
CA THR A 196 7.48 6.58 15.00
C THR A 196 8.13 7.02 16.30
N THR A 197 8.02 6.22 17.35
CA THR A 197 8.70 6.46 18.63
C THR A 197 9.44 5.20 19.09
N LEU A 198 10.51 5.38 19.85
CA LEU A 198 11.37 4.27 20.30
C LEU A 198 10.83 3.50 21.50
N GLY A 199 9.62 3.85 21.97
CA GLY A 199 8.99 3.25 23.14
C GLY A 199 9.24 4.06 24.42
N PRO A 200 8.71 3.59 25.55
CA PRO A 200 8.75 4.32 26.80
C PRO A 200 10.19 4.47 27.33
N GLY A 201 10.53 5.66 27.80
CA GLY A 201 11.79 5.94 28.49
C GLY A 201 13.02 6.08 27.59
N VAL A 202 12.83 6.19 26.27
CA VAL A 202 13.90 6.48 25.31
C VAL A 202 13.76 7.94 24.85
N GLU A 203 14.66 8.80 25.30
CA GLU A 203 14.75 10.19 24.86
C GLU A 203 15.86 10.34 23.81
N LEU A 204 15.59 11.14 22.78
CA LEU A 204 16.59 11.51 21.79
C LEU A 204 17.36 12.73 22.30
N SER A 205 18.68 12.58 22.50
CA SER A 205 19.58 13.70 22.76
C SER A 205 19.65 14.63 21.56
N GLU A 206 19.86 15.92 21.79
CA GLU A 206 20.14 16.86 20.70
C GLU A 206 21.44 16.44 19.99
N GLY A 207 21.37 16.24 18.67
CA GLY A 207 22.53 15.84 17.86
C GLY A 207 22.92 14.36 17.96
N TRP A 208 22.04 13.49 18.48
CA TRP A 208 22.26 12.03 18.58
C TRP A 208 22.73 11.41 17.27
N GLU A 209 22.33 11.97 16.12
CA GLU A 209 22.68 11.53 14.77
C GLU A 209 24.15 11.81 14.40
N THR A 210 24.82 12.70 15.11
CA THR A 210 26.22 13.09 14.85
C THR A 210 27.24 12.38 15.74
N VAL A 211 26.77 11.78 16.84
CA VAL A 211 27.60 11.05 17.80
C VAL A 211 27.47 9.55 17.54
N GLU A 212 28.50 8.94 16.94
CA GLU A 212 28.46 7.54 16.47
C GLU A 212 27.94 6.53 17.50
N SER A 213 28.35 6.65 18.77
CA SER A 213 27.89 5.75 19.83
C SER A 213 26.41 5.92 20.20
N GLU A 214 25.91 7.16 20.15
CA GLU A 214 24.50 7.44 20.43
C GLU A 214 23.64 7.03 19.23
N GLY A 215 24.08 7.40 18.02
CA GLY A 215 23.45 6.97 16.77
C GLY A 215 23.33 5.46 16.65
N GLY A 216 24.41 4.72 16.94
CA GLY A 216 24.38 3.26 16.96
C GLY A 216 23.38 2.70 17.98
N HIS A 217 23.35 3.25 19.20
CA HIS A 217 22.40 2.82 20.22
C HIS A 217 20.94 3.07 19.82
N ILE A 218 20.65 4.24 19.24
CA ILE A 218 19.32 4.59 18.75
C ILE A 218 18.89 3.68 17.60
N HIS A 219 19.79 3.37 16.68
CA HIS A 219 19.54 2.45 15.58
C HIS A 219 19.19 1.04 16.11
N ASP A 220 19.98 0.50 17.06
CA ASP A 220 19.70 -0.81 17.66
C ASP A 220 18.31 -0.86 18.32
N ILE A 221 17.88 0.24 18.94
CA ILE A 221 16.53 0.35 19.50
C ILE A 221 15.49 0.38 18.37
N PHE A 222 15.70 1.20 17.35
CA PHE A 222 14.80 1.34 16.21
C PHE A 222 14.54 0.00 15.53
N ASP A 223 15.58 -0.77 15.23
CA ASP A 223 15.44 -2.09 14.62
C ASP A 223 14.61 -3.04 15.49
N ARG A 224 14.88 -3.04 16.79
CA ARG A 224 14.20 -3.92 17.75
C ARG A 224 12.72 -3.58 17.91
N VAL A 225 12.36 -2.30 17.99
CA VAL A 225 11.01 -1.87 18.38
C VAL A 225 10.14 -1.45 17.21
N VAL A 226 10.73 -0.99 16.11
CA VAL A 226 10.05 -0.53 14.91
C VAL A 226 10.14 -1.59 13.81
N MET A 227 11.35 -1.95 13.38
CA MET A 227 11.53 -2.83 12.20
C MET A 227 11.13 -4.27 12.45
N ASN A 228 11.27 -4.75 13.69
CA ASN A 228 10.82 -6.08 14.09
C ASN A 228 9.40 -6.04 14.68
N SER A 229 8.45 -5.46 13.95
CA SER A 229 7.04 -5.39 14.35
C SER A 229 6.09 -5.40 13.15
N ASP A 230 4.85 -5.78 13.42
CA ASP A 230 3.71 -5.51 12.56
C ASP A 230 2.98 -4.25 13.04
N VAL A 231 2.51 -3.44 12.09
CA VAL A 231 1.93 -2.12 12.32
C VAL A 231 0.64 -1.97 11.51
N VAL A 232 -0.28 -1.10 11.94
CA VAL A 232 -1.60 -0.95 11.30
C VAL A 232 -1.48 -0.66 9.80
N VAL A 233 -0.48 0.12 9.39
CA VAL A 233 -0.24 0.47 7.98
C VAL A 233 0.02 -0.76 7.09
N ASN A 234 0.52 -1.87 7.64
CA ASN A 234 0.67 -3.12 6.89
C ASN A 234 -0.68 -3.74 6.48
N LEU A 235 -1.81 -3.29 7.02
CA LEU A 235 -3.13 -3.66 6.47
C LEU A 235 -3.30 -3.24 5.00
N SER A 236 -2.51 -2.28 4.51
CA SER A 236 -2.45 -1.90 3.10
C SER A 236 -1.94 -3.00 2.16
N VAL A 237 -1.44 -4.12 2.68
CA VAL A 237 -1.18 -5.35 1.88
C VAL A 237 -2.46 -5.95 1.36
N VAL A 238 -3.58 -5.81 2.08
CA VAL A 238 -4.81 -6.55 1.82
C VAL A 238 -5.37 -6.29 0.41
N PRO A 239 -5.42 -5.04 -0.11
CA PRO A 239 -5.77 -4.76 -1.50
C PRO A 239 -4.91 -5.48 -2.55
N LEU A 240 -3.61 -5.69 -2.28
CA LEU A 240 -2.73 -6.45 -3.17
C LEU A 240 -3.20 -7.90 -3.32
N ILE A 241 -3.62 -8.51 -2.22
CA ILE A 241 -4.14 -9.88 -2.19
C ILE A 241 -5.56 -9.93 -2.78
N ALA A 242 -6.36 -8.90 -2.53
CA ALA A 242 -7.69 -8.75 -3.10
C ALA A 242 -7.62 -8.61 -4.63
N SER A 243 -6.62 -7.92 -5.17
CA SER A 243 -6.35 -7.87 -6.62
C SER A 243 -6.10 -9.27 -7.20
N ALA A 244 -5.26 -10.08 -6.53
CA ALA A 244 -5.03 -11.47 -6.95
C ALA A 244 -6.30 -12.34 -6.84
N PHE A 245 -7.14 -12.10 -5.84
CA PHE A 245 -8.46 -12.72 -5.74
C PHE A 245 -9.36 -12.31 -6.91
N ALA A 246 -9.46 -11.02 -7.24
CA ALA A 246 -10.29 -10.52 -8.34
C ALA A 246 -9.92 -11.13 -9.70
N TYR A 247 -8.62 -11.27 -9.98
CA TYR A 247 -8.15 -11.89 -11.23
C TYR A 247 -8.33 -13.41 -11.32
N THR A 248 -8.49 -14.11 -10.19
CA THR A 248 -8.36 -15.57 -10.17
C THR A 248 -9.50 -16.33 -9.50
N GLY A 249 -10.27 -15.68 -8.63
CA GLY A 249 -11.27 -16.30 -7.77
C GLY A 249 -10.72 -17.35 -6.81
N GLN A 250 -9.40 -17.45 -6.63
CA GLN A 250 -8.80 -18.55 -5.84
C GLN A 250 -9.02 -18.35 -4.35
N GLU A 251 -9.59 -19.37 -3.72
CA GLU A 251 -9.97 -19.39 -2.30
C GLU A 251 -8.82 -19.16 -1.31
N LYS A 252 -7.58 -19.42 -1.71
CA LYS A 252 -6.40 -19.14 -0.88
C LYS A 252 -6.23 -17.64 -0.59
N TYR A 253 -6.60 -16.77 -1.54
CA TYR A 253 -6.48 -15.33 -1.37
C TYR A 253 -7.57 -14.79 -0.44
N ARG A 254 -8.81 -15.26 -0.60
CA ARG A 254 -9.92 -14.98 0.33
C ARG A 254 -9.54 -15.35 1.76
N ARG A 255 -9.06 -16.58 1.97
CA ARG A 255 -8.65 -17.06 3.31
C ARG A 255 -7.56 -16.19 3.91
N TRP A 256 -6.50 -15.89 3.16
CA TRP A 256 -5.43 -15.02 3.66
C TRP A 256 -5.94 -13.63 4.08
N ILE A 257 -6.83 -13.02 3.28
CA ILE A 257 -7.43 -11.71 3.59
C ILE A 257 -8.19 -11.79 4.92
N CYS A 258 -9.05 -12.81 5.07
CA CYS A 258 -9.82 -13.00 6.30
C CYS A 258 -8.90 -13.25 7.49
N ASP A 259 -7.97 -14.20 7.38
CA ASP A 259 -7.04 -14.59 8.45
C ASP A 259 -6.23 -13.39 8.97
N TYR A 260 -5.74 -12.52 8.08
CA TYR A 260 -4.94 -11.37 8.46
C TYR A 260 -5.78 -10.24 9.06
N VAL A 261 -6.92 -9.89 8.45
CA VAL A 261 -7.81 -8.84 8.98
C VAL A 261 -8.44 -9.26 10.32
N GLU A 262 -8.84 -10.52 10.47
CA GLU A 262 -9.35 -11.07 11.72
C GLU A 262 -8.31 -11.02 12.83
N ALA A 263 -7.03 -11.26 12.52
CA ALA A 263 -5.96 -11.14 13.51
C ALA A 263 -5.86 -9.71 14.08
N TRP A 264 -6.11 -8.67 13.28
CA TRP A 264 -6.18 -7.28 13.75
C TRP A 264 -7.45 -6.98 14.56
N ILE A 265 -8.59 -7.55 14.17
CA ILE A 265 -9.86 -7.46 14.94
C ILE A 265 -9.69 -8.13 16.32
N GLU A 266 -9.17 -9.34 16.36
CA GLU A 266 -8.90 -10.08 17.59
C GLU A 266 -7.96 -9.32 18.53
N ARG A 267 -6.87 -8.76 17.99
CA ARG A 267 -5.92 -7.93 18.76
C ARG A 267 -6.56 -6.65 19.28
N THR A 268 -7.45 -6.03 18.50
CA THR A 268 -8.21 -4.86 18.93
C THR A 268 -9.13 -5.21 20.10
N HIS A 269 -9.83 -6.34 20.05
CA HIS A 269 -10.65 -6.82 21.18
C HIS A 269 -9.82 -7.18 22.40
N ALA A 270 -8.64 -7.77 22.21
CA ALA A 270 -7.71 -8.07 23.30
C ALA A 270 -7.09 -6.82 23.94
N ASN A 271 -7.17 -5.67 23.29
CA ASN A 271 -6.64 -4.38 23.73
C ASN A 271 -7.77 -3.39 24.07
N ASP A 272 -8.79 -3.88 24.80
CA ASP A 272 -9.91 -3.08 25.31
C ASP A 272 -10.70 -2.32 24.23
N GLY A 273 -10.74 -2.86 23.01
CA GLY A 273 -11.45 -2.26 21.87
C GLY A 273 -10.66 -1.14 21.17
N VAL A 274 -9.40 -0.91 21.55
CA VAL A 274 -8.52 0.05 20.90
C VAL A 274 -7.53 -0.69 20.02
N ILE A 275 -7.42 -0.30 18.74
CA ILE A 275 -6.50 -0.96 17.83
C ILE A 275 -5.04 -0.74 18.27
N PRO A 276 -4.24 -1.78 18.52
CA PRO A 276 -2.82 -1.60 18.78
C PRO A 276 -2.12 -1.12 17.51
N ASP A 277 -1.01 -0.37 17.62
CA ASP A 277 -0.20 0.03 16.45
C ASP A 277 1.20 -0.59 16.44
N ASN A 278 1.49 -1.46 17.40
CA ASN A 278 2.73 -2.21 17.50
C ASN A 278 2.46 -3.62 17.99
N VAL A 279 2.76 -4.60 17.12
CA VAL A 279 2.63 -6.03 17.41
C VAL A 279 3.99 -6.67 17.16
N GLY A 280 4.50 -7.41 18.13
CA GLY A 280 5.82 -8.03 18.04
C GLY A 280 5.91 -9.23 17.11
N PRO A 281 7.11 -9.79 16.94
CA PRO A 281 7.38 -10.93 16.06
C PRO A 281 6.64 -12.21 16.46
N THR A 282 6.11 -12.31 17.68
CA THR A 282 5.29 -13.45 18.12
C THR A 282 3.79 -13.15 18.11
N GLY A 283 3.39 -12.03 17.51
CA GLY A 283 1.99 -11.60 17.45
C GLY A 283 1.47 -10.98 18.76
N VAL A 284 2.34 -10.82 19.77
CA VAL A 284 2.04 -10.20 21.06
C VAL A 284 2.02 -8.68 20.93
N ILE A 285 0.99 -8.06 21.48
CA ILE A 285 0.80 -6.60 21.46
C ILE A 285 1.90 -5.93 22.31
N GLY A 286 2.62 -4.96 21.73
CA GLY A 286 3.67 -4.21 22.41
C GLY A 286 4.85 -5.05 22.92
N GLU A 287 5.10 -6.23 22.34
CA GLU A 287 6.10 -7.22 22.80
C GLU A 287 7.49 -6.59 23.01
N SER A 288 8.00 -5.89 22.00
CA SER A 288 9.31 -5.23 22.03
C SER A 288 9.31 -3.90 22.81
N ARG A 289 8.17 -3.50 23.38
CA ARG A 289 7.91 -2.19 23.98
C ARG A 289 7.34 -2.28 25.40
N ASN A 290 7.65 -3.37 26.10
CA ASN A 290 7.21 -3.61 27.49
C ASN A 290 5.69 -3.50 27.67
N GLY A 291 4.92 -3.97 26.68
CA GLY A 291 3.46 -3.92 26.68
C GLY A 291 2.87 -2.58 26.21
N GLN A 292 3.69 -1.58 25.85
CA GLN A 292 3.18 -0.37 25.21
C GLN A 292 2.75 -0.68 23.78
N TRP A 293 1.44 -0.67 23.56
CA TRP A 293 0.79 -1.04 22.29
C TRP A 293 0.70 0.10 21.27
N TRP A 294 1.08 1.33 21.66
CA TRP A 294 0.98 2.55 20.86
C TRP A 294 2.34 3.20 20.59
N GLY A 295 2.45 3.92 19.48
CA GLY A 295 3.62 4.66 19.02
C GLY A 295 4.52 3.92 18.03
N GLY A 296 3.99 2.88 17.39
CA GLY A 296 4.59 2.21 16.24
C GLY A 296 4.63 3.09 14.99
N PHE A 297 5.16 2.53 13.91
CA PHE A 297 5.36 3.24 12.65
C PHE A 297 4.04 3.72 12.02
N TYR A 298 3.92 5.02 11.78
CA TYR A 298 2.68 5.71 11.39
C TYR A 298 1.47 5.35 12.28
N GLY A 299 1.73 5.13 13.58
CA GLY A 299 0.73 4.80 14.59
C GLY A 299 0.10 6.01 15.28
N TRP A 300 -0.51 5.78 16.45
CA TRP A 300 -1.27 6.75 17.24
C TRP A 300 -0.52 8.04 17.58
N THR A 301 0.79 7.96 17.79
CA THR A 301 1.64 9.14 18.10
C THR A 301 2.44 9.62 16.90
N GLY A 302 2.34 8.91 15.76
CA GLY A 302 3.06 9.26 14.55
C GLY A 302 2.45 10.49 13.90
N ARG A 303 3.29 11.37 13.35
CA ARG A 303 2.85 12.43 12.45
C ARG A 303 2.08 11.82 11.28
N TYR A 304 0.89 12.36 11.00
CA TYR A 304 -0.07 11.81 10.03
C TYR A 304 -0.62 10.40 10.34
N GLY A 305 -0.26 9.79 11.49
CA GLY A 305 -0.57 8.40 11.79
C GLY A 305 -2.07 8.07 11.74
N HIS A 306 -2.93 8.95 12.25
CA HIS A 306 -4.38 8.76 12.13
C HIS A 306 -4.87 8.65 10.68
N GLN A 307 -4.31 9.45 9.77
CA GLN A 307 -4.68 9.40 8.35
C GLN A 307 -4.23 8.07 7.74
N MET A 308 -3.01 7.63 8.05
CA MET A 308 -2.42 6.41 7.50
C MET A 308 -3.08 5.14 8.05
N MET A 309 -3.31 5.10 9.36
CA MET A 309 -4.10 4.05 10.01
C MET A 309 -5.51 3.99 9.42
N GLY A 310 -6.19 5.14 9.30
CA GLY A 310 -7.55 5.21 8.77
C GLY A 310 -7.67 4.65 7.35
N SER A 311 -6.75 5.04 6.47
CA SER A 311 -6.69 4.53 5.09
C SER A 311 -6.45 3.02 5.07
N ALA A 312 -5.43 2.52 5.79
CA ALA A 312 -5.09 1.10 5.82
C ALA A 312 -6.22 0.22 6.38
N LEU A 313 -6.87 0.68 7.46
CA LEU A 313 -8.01 0.00 8.06
C LEU A 313 -9.20 -0.07 7.11
N THR A 314 -9.51 1.05 6.45
CA THR A 314 -10.65 1.16 5.55
C THR A 314 -10.51 0.21 4.37
N ILE A 315 -9.39 0.27 3.66
CA ILE A 315 -9.18 -0.55 2.47
C ILE A 315 -9.08 -2.05 2.80
N ALA A 316 -8.56 -2.41 3.98
CA ALA A 316 -8.51 -3.79 4.42
C ALA A 316 -9.90 -4.33 4.82
N ALA A 317 -10.68 -3.55 5.56
CA ALA A 317 -12.05 -3.91 5.93
C ALA A 317 -12.97 -4.02 4.69
N GLU A 318 -12.87 -3.07 3.75
CA GLU A 318 -13.61 -3.11 2.48
C GLU A 318 -13.21 -4.31 1.62
N ALA A 319 -11.93 -4.65 1.57
CA ALA A 319 -11.47 -5.83 0.85
C ALA A 319 -11.99 -7.13 1.49
N ALA A 320 -11.97 -7.24 2.82
CA ALA A 320 -12.53 -8.38 3.54
C ALA A 320 -14.05 -8.50 3.33
N GLN A 321 -14.79 -7.38 3.40
CA GLN A 321 -16.21 -7.34 3.07
C GLN A 321 -16.48 -7.72 1.61
N MET A 322 -15.70 -7.21 0.66
CA MET A 322 -15.86 -7.51 -0.77
C MET A 322 -15.72 -9.01 -1.02
N VAL A 323 -14.71 -9.66 -0.43
CA VAL A 323 -14.51 -11.09 -0.66
C VAL A 323 -15.58 -11.91 0.06
N THR A 324 -15.95 -11.60 1.29
CA THR A 324 -16.87 -12.42 2.10
C THR A 324 -18.36 -12.12 1.92
N GLY A 325 -18.71 -10.87 1.60
CA GLY A 325 -20.06 -10.32 1.71
C GLY A 325 -20.47 -9.94 3.13
N ASP A 326 -19.59 -10.10 4.13
CA ASP A 326 -19.88 -9.82 5.53
C ASP A 326 -19.54 -8.37 5.90
N ALA A 327 -20.55 -7.59 6.28
CA ALA A 327 -20.39 -6.20 6.68
C ALA A 327 -19.81 -6.02 8.09
N SER A 328 -19.65 -7.10 8.87
CA SER A 328 -19.04 -7.08 10.19
C SER A 328 -17.55 -6.69 10.15
N TYR A 329 -16.83 -6.93 9.04
CA TYR A 329 -15.45 -6.46 8.89
C TYR A 329 -15.30 -4.94 8.98
N LEU A 330 -16.36 -4.18 8.64
CA LEU A 330 -16.38 -2.72 8.81
C LEU A 330 -16.35 -2.29 10.28
N ASP A 331 -16.64 -3.19 11.23
CA ASP A 331 -16.53 -2.88 12.66
C ASP A 331 -15.09 -2.55 13.07
N LEU A 332 -14.08 -3.06 12.36
CA LEU A 332 -12.69 -2.68 12.57
C LEU A 332 -12.47 -1.17 12.43
N VAL A 333 -13.05 -0.57 11.38
CA VAL A 333 -12.99 0.88 11.14
C VAL A 333 -13.83 1.64 12.17
N ARG A 334 -14.99 1.09 12.56
CA ARG A 334 -15.85 1.71 13.58
C ARG A 334 -15.19 1.75 14.96
N MET A 335 -14.46 0.70 15.35
CA MET A 335 -13.70 0.67 16.61
C MET A 335 -12.63 1.75 16.63
N TRP A 336 -11.89 1.92 15.53
CA TRP A 336 -10.89 2.99 15.40
C TRP A 336 -11.54 4.38 15.48
N LEU A 337 -12.60 4.64 14.72
CA LEU A 337 -13.33 5.92 14.78
C LEU A 337 -13.91 6.19 16.16
N GLY A 338 -14.40 5.16 16.85
CA GLY A 338 -14.94 5.25 18.21
C GLY A 338 -13.91 5.65 19.26
N ALA A 339 -12.61 5.41 19.03
CA ALA A 339 -11.53 5.85 19.90
C ALA A 339 -11.14 7.33 19.68
N LEU A 340 -11.62 7.97 18.61
CA LEU A 340 -11.32 9.37 18.26
C LEU A 340 -12.38 10.37 18.75
N ILE A 341 -13.53 9.87 19.23
CA ILE A 341 -14.71 10.64 19.65
C ILE A 341 -14.90 10.44 21.15
#